data_AF-A0AA94WLL6-F1
#
_entry.id   AF-A0AA94WLL6-F1
#
_cell.length_a   1.000
_cell.length_b   1.000
_cell.length_c   1.000
_cell.angle_alpha   90.00
_cell.angle_beta   90.00
_cell.angle_gamma   90.00
#
_symmetry.space_group_name_H-M   'P 1'
#
loop_
_entity.id
_entity.type
_entity.pdbx_description
1 polymer ?
#
loop_
_entity_poly.entity_id
_entity_poly.type
_entity_poly.pdbx_seq_one_letter_code
_entity_poly.pdbx_strand_id
1 'polypeptide(L)'
;MRNDEFAQAFRAINTEPQEVIEADTFYKVLFQDEQFDFGDIYNPNSSTFVPQQDGVYYVSSIVTFLATSNENPYRVRLEIRVNGTSVSADNDYWDEFAFSNAVQVSTVLFLEADDIVEVYLTSTVPGRINLK
;
A
#
# COMPACT_ATOMS: atom_id res chain seq x y z
N MET A 1 -9.35 -10.56 32.84
CA MET A 1 -9.00 -9.59 31.79
C MET A 1 -9.04 -10.35 30.47
N ARG A 2 -9.81 -9.87 29.49
CA ARG A 2 -9.90 -10.49 28.16
C ARG A 2 -8.68 -9.98 27.35
N ASN A 3 -8.04 -10.84 26.58
CA ASN A 3 -6.79 -10.53 25.83
C ASN A 3 -7.01 -9.54 24.67
N ASP A 4 -8.23 -9.04 24.53
CA ASP A 4 -8.76 -8.40 23.34
C ASP A 4 -8.56 -6.86 23.38
N GLU A 5 -8.27 -6.28 24.56
CA GLU A 5 -8.11 -4.82 24.75
C GLU A 5 -6.79 -4.26 24.17
N PHE A 6 -5.87 -5.11 23.71
CA PHE A 6 -4.55 -4.70 23.16
C PHE A 6 -4.27 -5.18 21.73
N ALA A 7 -5.22 -5.89 21.11
CA ALA A 7 -5.04 -6.42 19.77
C ALA A 7 -5.28 -5.30 18.74
N GLN A 8 -4.21 -4.93 18.02
CA GLN A 8 -4.27 -3.96 16.93
C GLN A 8 -4.06 -4.65 15.59
N ALA A 9 -5.05 -4.55 14.70
CA ALA A 9 -4.97 -5.09 13.36
C ALA A 9 -6.07 -4.48 12.48
N PHE A 10 -5.74 -4.20 11.23
CA PHE A 10 -6.72 -3.73 10.26
C PHE A 10 -6.54 -4.45 8.93
N ARG A 11 -7.56 -4.37 8.08
CA ARG A 11 -7.48 -4.69 6.66
C ARG A 11 -8.37 -3.74 5.88
N ALA A 12 -7.82 -3.19 4.80
CA ALA A 12 -8.58 -2.39 3.85
C ALA A 12 -8.30 -2.81 2.40
N ILE A 13 -9.25 -2.52 1.51
CA ILE A 13 -9.15 -2.72 0.06
C ILE A 13 -9.58 -1.45 -0.68
N ASN A 14 -9.22 -1.32 -1.95
CA ASN A 14 -9.70 -0.23 -2.79
C ASN A 14 -11.12 -0.49 -3.31
N THR A 15 -11.92 0.55 -3.44
CA THR A 15 -13.30 0.48 -3.97
C THR A 15 -13.42 0.90 -5.42
N GLU A 16 -12.37 1.53 -5.96
CA GLU A 16 -12.31 2.02 -7.32
C GLU A 16 -10.89 1.89 -7.90
N PRO A 17 -10.74 1.77 -9.23
CA PRO A 17 -9.44 1.90 -9.87
C PRO A 17 -8.82 3.28 -9.61
N GLN A 18 -7.52 3.32 -9.36
CA GLN A 18 -6.77 4.56 -9.13
C GLN A 18 -5.83 4.84 -10.30
N GLU A 19 -6.01 5.97 -10.98
CA GLU A 19 -5.18 6.37 -12.12
C GLU A 19 -3.77 6.83 -11.67
N VAL A 20 -2.77 6.43 -12.45
CA VAL A 20 -1.35 6.80 -12.34
C VAL A 20 -1.00 7.48 -13.65
N ILE A 21 -1.13 8.81 -13.67
CA ILE A 21 -1.14 9.59 -14.92
C ILE A 21 0.28 9.91 -15.39
N GLU A 22 1.19 10.19 -14.45
CA GLU A 22 2.57 10.58 -14.73
C GLU A 22 3.53 9.44 -14.37
N ALA A 23 4.41 9.10 -15.32
CA ALA A 23 5.53 8.21 -15.07
C ALA A 23 6.50 8.83 -14.04
N ASP A 24 7.17 7.97 -13.28
CA ASP A 24 8.19 8.30 -12.27
C ASP A 24 7.70 9.25 -11.15
N THR A 25 6.39 9.41 -11.01
CA THR A 25 5.73 10.13 -9.92
C THR A 25 5.29 9.16 -8.84
N PHE A 26 5.35 9.60 -7.58
CA PHE A 26 4.83 8.84 -6.44
C PHE A 26 3.34 9.13 -6.22
N TYR A 27 2.53 8.09 -6.22
CA TYR A 27 1.12 8.14 -5.90
C TYR A 27 0.86 7.42 -4.57
N LYS A 28 0.21 8.11 -3.62
CA LYS A 28 -0.31 7.43 -2.43
C LYS A 28 -1.36 6.43 -2.87
N VAL A 29 -1.26 5.18 -2.44
CA VAL A 29 -2.22 4.13 -2.78
C VAL A 29 -3.42 4.25 -1.85
N LEU A 30 -4.63 4.22 -2.43
CA LEU A 30 -5.87 4.38 -1.68
C LEU A 30 -6.55 3.01 -1.44
N PHE A 31 -6.97 2.77 -0.20
CA PHE A 31 -7.78 1.61 0.21
C PHE A 31 -8.97 2.11 1.05
N GLN A 32 -10.08 2.42 0.39
CA GLN A 32 -11.22 3.12 0.97
C GLN A 32 -12.18 2.22 1.75
N ASP A 33 -12.17 0.90 1.50
CA ASP A 33 -13.07 -0.05 2.15
C ASP A 33 -12.34 -0.80 3.27
N GLU A 34 -12.60 -0.37 4.51
CA GLU A 34 -12.18 -1.04 5.73
C GLU A 34 -13.01 -2.30 5.97
N GLN A 35 -12.34 -3.44 5.98
CA GLN A 35 -12.95 -4.76 6.11
C GLN A 35 -13.01 -5.22 7.57
N PHE A 36 -12.02 -4.79 8.35
CA PHE A 36 -12.03 -4.78 9.81
C PHE A 36 -10.96 -3.80 10.31
N ASP A 37 -11.19 -3.25 11.49
CA ASP A 37 -10.21 -2.48 12.25
C ASP A 37 -10.39 -2.77 13.75
N PHE A 38 -9.40 -3.44 14.32
CA PHE A 38 -9.26 -3.62 15.76
C PHE A 38 -8.30 -2.55 16.28
N GLY A 39 -8.83 -1.71 17.15
CA GLY A 39 -8.09 -0.62 17.76
C GLY A 39 -8.34 0.74 17.11
N ASP A 40 -9.15 0.85 16.05
CA ASP A 40 -9.45 2.12 15.37
C ASP A 40 -8.14 2.83 14.93
N ILE A 41 -7.28 2.05 14.28
CA ILE A 41 -5.91 2.43 13.89
C ILE A 41 -5.80 2.78 12.40
N TYR A 42 -6.85 2.59 11.60
CA TYR A 42 -6.86 2.86 10.17
C TYR A 42 -7.89 3.92 9.81
N ASN A 43 -7.49 4.88 8.96
CA ASN A 43 -8.38 5.90 8.45
C ASN A 43 -8.62 5.70 6.95
N PRO A 44 -9.79 5.17 6.52
CA PRO A 44 -10.07 4.89 5.11
C PRO A 44 -10.14 6.13 4.22
N ASN A 45 -10.53 7.30 4.76
CA ASN A 45 -10.60 8.55 3.99
C ASN A 45 -9.22 9.04 3.55
N SER A 46 -8.18 8.66 4.29
CA SER A 46 -6.80 9.04 3.97
C SER A 46 -5.94 7.85 3.54
N SER A 47 -6.38 6.62 3.77
CA SER A 47 -5.58 5.40 3.59
C SER A 47 -4.30 5.41 4.40
N THR A 48 -4.46 5.60 5.71
CA THR A 48 -3.37 5.80 6.66
C THR A 48 -3.56 4.89 7.85
N PHE A 49 -2.51 4.18 8.24
CA PHE A 49 -2.43 3.42 9.48
C PHE A 49 -1.64 4.22 10.52
N VAL A 50 -2.19 4.36 11.72
CA VAL A 50 -1.59 5.05 12.86
C VAL A 50 -1.71 4.15 14.10
N PRO A 51 -0.62 3.53 14.59
CA PRO A 51 -0.66 2.71 15.79
C PRO A 51 -0.92 3.58 17.02
N GLN A 52 -1.73 3.10 17.96
CA GLN A 52 -1.99 3.82 19.22
C GLN A 52 -1.05 3.40 20.37
N GLN A 53 -0.14 2.47 20.13
CA GLN A 53 0.82 1.98 21.12
C GLN A 53 2.14 1.63 20.46
N ASP A 54 3.23 1.71 21.24
CA ASP A 54 4.53 1.25 20.76
C ASP A 54 4.52 -0.27 20.59
N GLY A 55 5.12 -0.76 19.51
CA GLY A 55 5.14 -2.20 19.28
C GLY A 55 5.77 -2.63 17.96
N VAL A 56 5.83 -3.95 17.78
CA VAL A 56 6.26 -4.58 16.54
C VAL A 56 5.04 -4.86 15.68
N TYR A 57 5.03 -4.30 14.47
CA TYR A 57 3.94 -4.43 13.51
C TYR A 57 4.41 -5.14 12.25
N TYR A 58 3.56 -6.03 11.74
CA TYR A 58 3.69 -6.55 10.38
C TYR A 58 2.81 -5.70 9.46
N VAL A 59 3.42 -5.09 8.45
CA VAL A 59 2.72 -4.29 7.45
C VAL A 59 2.91 -4.96 6.09
N SER A 60 1.81 -5.15 5.36
CA SER A 60 1.83 -5.72 4.01
C SER A 60 0.85 -4.98 3.11
N SER A 61 1.28 -4.73 1.88
CA SER A 61 0.43 -4.17 0.83
C SER A 61 0.72 -4.84 -0.50
N ILE A 62 -0.30 -4.93 -1.35
CA ILE A 62 -0.21 -5.52 -2.68
C ILE A 62 -1.18 -4.81 -3.59
N VAL A 63 -0.71 -4.46 -4.78
CA VAL A 63 -1.48 -3.75 -5.79
C VAL A 63 -1.34 -4.45 -7.13
N THR A 64 -2.43 -4.43 -7.91
CA THR A 64 -2.43 -4.90 -9.30
C THR A 64 -2.35 -3.67 -10.20
N PHE A 65 -1.22 -3.49 -10.88
CA PHE A 65 -1.00 -2.40 -11.82
C PHE A 65 -1.24 -2.86 -13.26
N LEU A 66 -1.88 -1.98 -14.04
CA LEU A 66 -2.09 -2.16 -15.47
C LEU A 66 -1.64 -0.89 -16.21
N ALA A 67 -0.62 -1.02 -17.06
CA ALA A 67 -0.14 0.08 -17.90
C ALA A 67 -1.17 0.47 -18.97
N THR A 68 -1.19 1.73 -19.39
CA THR A 68 -2.07 2.24 -20.45
C THR A 68 -1.58 1.77 -21.83
N SER A 69 -1.83 0.49 -22.17
CA SER A 69 -1.56 -0.21 -23.45
C SER A 69 -0.19 0.01 -24.13
N ASN A 70 0.56 -1.09 -24.30
CA ASN A 70 1.82 -1.20 -25.07
C ASN A 70 3.06 -0.51 -24.48
N GLU A 71 3.01 0.01 -23.25
CA GLU A 71 4.20 0.57 -22.60
C GLU A 71 5.04 -0.51 -21.89
N ASN A 72 5.45 -1.53 -22.65
CA ASN A 72 6.39 -2.54 -22.20
C ASN A 72 7.81 -2.26 -22.75
N PRO A 73 8.87 -2.60 -21.98
CA PRO A 73 8.80 -3.05 -20.59
C PRO A 73 8.62 -1.88 -19.62
N TYR A 74 8.08 -2.17 -18.44
CA TYR A 74 7.96 -1.20 -17.36
C TYR A 74 8.34 -1.78 -16.00
N ARG A 75 8.64 -0.90 -15.06
CA ARG A 75 8.85 -1.26 -13.66
C ARG A 75 7.83 -0.56 -12.79
N VAL A 76 7.22 -1.31 -11.88
CA VAL A 76 6.39 -0.77 -10.80
C VAL A 76 7.12 -1.01 -9.49
N ARG A 77 7.08 -0.02 -8.61
CA ARG A 77 7.64 -0.11 -7.26
C ARG A 77 6.56 0.28 -6.26
N LEU A 78 6.36 -0.57 -5.26
CA LEU A 78 5.50 -0.31 -4.12
C LEU A 78 6.38 -0.09 -2.89
N GLU A 79 6.04 0.89 -2.05
CA GLU A 79 6.80 1.17 -0.85
C GLU A 79 5.91 1.50 0.35
N ILE A 80 6.38 1.12 1.52
CA ILE A 80 5.82 1.51 2.81
C ILE A 80 6.63 2.71 3.30
N ARG A 81 5.92 3.77 3.67
CA ARG A 81 6.50 4.95 4.30
C ARG A 81 6.05 5.06 5.75
N VAL A 82 6.98 5.44 6.62
CA VAL A 82 6.73 5.85 8.00
C VAL A 82 7.11 7.32 8.12
N ASN A 83 6.18 8.17 8.54
CA ASN A 83 6.38 9.62 8.67
C ASN A 83 6.95 10.24 7.38
N GLY A 84 6.45 9.81 6.22
CA GLY A 84 6.89 10.26 4.90
C GLY A 84 8.22 9.67 4.40
N THR A 85 8.93 8.87 5.20
CA THR A 85 10.20 8.23 4.82
C THR A 85 9.99 6.80 4.38
N SER A 86 10.52 6.41 3.21
CA SER A 86 10.49 5.03 2.72
C SER A 86 11.29 4.10 3.64
N VAL A 87 10.65 3.06 4.19
CA VAL A 87 11.28 2.09 5.10
C VAL A 87 11.39 0.69 4.52
N SER A 88 10.54 0.35 3.55
CA SER A 88 10.58 -0.90 2.81
C SER A 88 9.99 -0.69 1.43
N ALA A 89 10.54 -1.37 0.43
CA ALA A 89 10.02 -1.31 -0.94
C ALA A 89 10.30 -2.61 -1.66
N ASP A 90 9.41 -2.94 -2.60
CA ASP A 90 9.63 -3.99 -3.57
C ASP A 90 9.30 -3.46 -4.97
N ASN A 91 9.89 -4.07 -5.99
CA ASN A 91 9.64 -3.70 -7.37
C ASN A 91 9.54 -4.92 -8.30
N ASP A 92 8.63 -4.83 -9.24
CA ASP A 92 8.47 -5.82 -10.29
C ASP A 92 8.79 -5.21 -11.66
N TYR A 93 9.49 -5.99 -12.46
CA TYR A 93 9.70 -5.74 -13.88
C TYR A 93 8.64 -6.50 -14.67
N TRP A 94 8.00 -5.82 -15.61
CA TRP A 94 6.96 -6.41 -16.46
C TRP A 94 7.27 -6.18 -17.93
N ASP A 95 6.95 -7.19 -18.75
CA ASP A 95 7.18 -7.23 -20.19
C ASP A 95 6.00 -7.96 -20.90
N GLU A 96 6.20 -8.43 -22.13
CA GLU A 96 5.28 -8.97 -23.16
C GLU A 96 4.10 -9.91 -22.75
N PHE A 97 3.90 -10.27 -21.48
CA PHE A 97 2.82 -11.15 -21.05
C PHE A 97 1.49 -10.41 -20.84
N ALA A 98 0.38 -11.07 -21.21
CA ALA A 98 -0.99 -10.54 -21.20
C ALA A 98 -1.66 -10.44 -19.82
N PHE A 99 -0.90 -10.53 -18.73
CA PHE A 99 -1.41 -10.41 -17.36
C PHE A 99 -1.10 -9.02 -16.77
N SER A 100 -1.81 -8.63 -15.73
CA SER A 100 -1.50 -7.42 -14.96
C SER A 100 -0.39 -7.70 -13.95
N ASN A 101 0.47 -6.71 -13.70
CA ASN A 101 1.57 -6.83 -12.75
C ASN A 101 1.04 -6.70 -11.31
N ALA A 102 1.25 -7.72 -10.47
CA ALA A 102 0.85 -7.71 -9.06
C ALA A 102 2.08 -7.58 -8.16
N VAL A 103 2.34 -6.36 -7.67
CA VAL A 103 3.50 -6.06 -6.83
C VAL A 103 3.09 -6.05 -5.35
N GLN A 104 3.89 -6.71 -4.51
CA GLN A 104 3.67 -6.81 -3.07
C GLN A 104 4.89 -6.28 -2.32
N VAL A 105 4.65 -5.53 -1.24
CA VAL A 105 5.68 -5.18 -0.26
C VAL A 105 5.20 -5.61 1.12
N SER A 106 6.12 -6.13 1.93
CA SER A 106 5.87 -6.35 3.35
C SER A 106 7.11 -6.07 4.17
N THR A 107 6.91 -5.79 5.45
CA THR A 107 8.00 -5.64 6.41
C THR A 107 7.50 -5.85 7.83
N VAL A 108 8.43 -6.11 8.74
CA VAL A 108 8.22 -6.08 10.19
C VAL A 108 9.04 -4.93 10.73
N LEU A 109 8.41 -4.00 11.44
CA LEU A 109 9.07 -2.85 12.02
C LEU A 109 8.56 -2.55 13.42
N PHE A 110 9.40 -1.91 14.23
CA PHE A 110 8.96 -1.28 15.46
C PHE A 110 8.38 0.09 15.10
N LEU A 111 7.16 0.37 15.56
CA LEU A 111 6.51 1.67 15.43
C LEU A 111 6.28 2.24 16.82
N GLU A 112 6.44 3.56 16.94
CA GLU A 112 5.99 4.33 18.10
C GLU A 112 4.53 4.71 17.91
N ALA A 113 3.80 4.90 19.00
CA ALA A 113 2.46 5.46 18.94
C ALA A 113 2.45 6.77 18.13
N ASP A 114 1.40 6.97 17.33
CA ASP A 114 1.20 8.11 16.44
C ASP A 114 2.09 8.16 15.17
N ASP A 115 2.93 7.16 14.92
CA ASP A 115 3.64 7.03 13.65
C ASP A 115 2.65 6.92 12.47
N ILE A 116 2.92 7.66 11.39
CA ILE A 116 2.07 7.67 10.20
C ILE A 116 2.59 6.66 9.19
N VAL A 117 1.83 5.59 8.93
CA VAL A 117 2.16 4.56 7.95
C VAL A 117 1.29 4.68 6.71
N GLU A 118 1.93 4.80 5.55
CA GLU A 118 1.30 4.98 4.25
C GLU A 118 1.95 4.08 3.20
N VAL A 119 1.22 3.80 2.11
CA VAL A 119 1.73 3.04 0.97
C VAL A 119 1.78 3.94 -0.26
N TYR A 120 2.90 3.91 -0.97
CA TYR A 120 3.07 4.65 -2.24
C TYR A 120 3.48 3.72 -3.36
N LEU A 121 3.00 4.03 -4.56
CA LEU A 121 3.40 3.39 -5.80
C LEU A 121 4.12 4.40 -6.69
N THR A 122 5.13 3.93 -7.42
CA THR A 122 5.69 4.62 -8.59
C THR A 122 5.84 3.63 -9.73
N SER A 123 5.70 4.12 -10.96
CA SER A 123 5.81 3.32 -12.18
C SER A 123 6.57 4.12 -13.23
N THR A 124 7.37 3.45 -14.06
CA THR A 124 8.09 4.10 -15.17
C THR A 124 7.17 4.46 -16.35
N VAL A 125 5.89 4.13 -16.25
CA VAL A 125 4.85 4.32 -17.28
C VAL A 125 3.52 4.72 -16.64
N PRO A 126 2.67 5.51 -17.31
CA PRO A 126 1.29 5.72 -16.90
C PRO A 126 0.47 4.43 -16.90
N GLY A 127 -0.57 4.39 -16.08
CA GLY A 127 -1.44 3.24 -15.95
C GLY A 127 -2.47 3.45 -14.86
N ARG A 128 -2.91 2.35 -14.25
CA ARG A 128 -3.81 2.39 -13.11
C ARG A 128 -3.59 1.22 -12.17
N ILE A 129 -3.94 1.45 -10.91
CA ILE A 129 -4.13 0.40 -9.92
C ILE A 129 -5.55 -0.13 -10.07
N ASN A 130 -5.70 -1.43 -10.35
CA ASN A 130 -7.00 -2.09 -10.47
C ASN A 130 -7.60 -2.44 -9.10
N LEU A 131 -8.90 -2.76 -9.11
CA LEU A 131 -9.59 -3.34 -7.95
C LEU A 131 -8.95 -4.66 -7.51
N LYS A 132 -9.00 -4.89 -6.20
CA LYS A 132 -8.61 -6.15 -5.59
C LYS A 132 -9.79 -7.06 -5.29
#